data_AF-A0A7K3PEQ6-F1
#
_entry.id   AF-A0A7K3PEQ6-F1
#
_cell.length_a   1.000
_cell.length_b   1.000
_cell.length_c   1.000
_cell.angle_alpha   90.00
_cell.angle_beta   90.00
_cell.angle_gamma   90.00
#
_symmetry.space_group_name_H-M   'P 1'
#
loop_
_entity.id
_entity.type
_entity.pdbx_description
1 polymer ?
#
loop_
_entity_poly.entity_id
_entity_poly.type
_entity_poly.pdbx_seq_one_letter_code
_entity_poly.pdbx_strand_id
1 'polypeptide(L)'
;MSNKISDEFRRSVLAVFDPEPYELTTLDRACAVLDQIEELENDVRQRGVIVRGVRGSIYPNPSLKELRAAEASFLAIVRALGLQDADMAPGKGSAAAAARAMNRARWGVRSIASA
;
A
#
# COMPACT_ATOMS: atom_id res chain seq x y z
N MET A 1 13.30 14.96 4.11
CA MET A 1 13.04 13.70 3.39
C MET A 1 11.66 13.23 3.84
N SER A 2 10.66 13.29 2.96
CA SER A 2 9.31 12.79 3.30
C SER A 2 9.43 11.28 3.53
N ASN A 3 9.04 10.79 4.71
CA ASN A 3 9.09 9.36 5.02
C ASN A 3 7.90 8.70 4.32
N LYS A 4 8.11 8.22 3.09
CA LYS A 4 7.05 7.62 2.28
C LYS A 4 6.63 6.28 2.89
N ILE A 5 5.34 5.98 2.83
CA ILE A 5 4.80 4.70 3.31
C ILE A 5 5.43 3.50 2.58
N SER A 6 5.81 3.67 1.30
CA SER A 6 6.52 2.66 0.51
C SER A 6 7.92 2.33 1.04
N ASP A 7 8.65 3.33 1.56
CA ASP A 7 9.98 3.10 2.15
C ASP A 7 9.90 2.26 3.43
N GLU A 8 8.86 2.47 4.24
CA GLU A 8 8.59 1.67 5.43
C GLU A 8 8.18 0.24 5.04
N PHE A 9 7.27 0.11 4.07
CA PHE A 9 6.86 -1.18 3.53
C PHE A 9 8.07 -1.98 3.02
N ARG A 10 8.90 -1.39 2.16
CA ARG A 10 10.11 -2.03 1.62
C ARG A 10 11.06 -2.48 2.72
N ARG A 11 11.36 -1.61 3.68
CA ARG A 11 12.21 -1.95 4.85
C ARG A 11 11.64 -3.12 5.63
N SER A 12 10.32 -3.12 5.85
CA SER A 12 9.66 -4.17 6.64
C SER A 12 9.60 -5.52 5.92
N VAL A 13 9.52 -5.54 4.59
CA VAL A 13 9.60 -6.76 3.77
C VAL A 13 11.03 -7.29 3.77
N LEU A 14 12.02 -6.46 3.45
CA LEU A 14 13.44 -6.87 3.39
C LEU A 14 14.00 -7.31 4.75
N ALA A 15 13.39 -6.88 5.86
CA ALA A 15 13.79 -7.33 7.20
C ALA A 15 13.45 -8.80 7.47
N VAL A 16 12.52 -9.41 6.72
CA VAL A 16 11.96 -10.73 7.00
C VAL A 16 11.88 -11.65 5.78
N PHE A 17 12.09 -11.11 4.59
CA PHE A 17 12.07 -11.79 3.31
C PHE A 17 13.38 -11.51 2.59
N ASP A 18 13.99 -12.55 2.02
CA ASP A 18 15.20 -12.46 1.20
C ASP A 18 14.80 -12.67 -0.28
N PRO A 19 14.36 -11.62 -0.97
CA PRO A 19 13.81 -11.74 -2.32
C PRO A 19 14.88 -12.05 -3.37
N GLU A 20 14.53 -12.94 -4.30
CA GLU A 20 15.29 -13.10 -5.53
C GLU A 20 15.21 -11.82 -6.41
N PRO A 21 16.13 -11.63 -7.38
CA PRO A 21 16.16 -10.40 -8.19
C PRO A 21 14.84 -10.06 -8.92
N TYR A 22 14.08 -11.07 -9.35
CA TYR A 22 12.76 -10.85 -9.98
C TYR A 22 11.69 -10.44 -8.96
N GLU A 23 11.80 -10.91 -7.71
CA GLU A 23 10.91 -10.53 -6.61
C GLU A 23 11.21 -9.10 -6.16
N LEU A 24 12.46 -8.65 -6.20
CA LEU A 24 12.82 -7.23 -5.97
C LEU A 24 12.12 -6.30 -6.97
N THR A 25 12.09 -6.68 -8.25
CA THR A 25 11.37 -5.89 -9.28
C THR A 25 9.87 -5.82 -8.99
N THR A 26 9.31 -6.93 -8.51
CA THR A 26 7.89 -7.03 -8.12
C THR A 26 7.60 -6.22 -6.85
N LEU A 27 8.52 -6.19 -5.89
CA LEU A 27 8.47 -5.37 -4.68
C LEU A 27 8.54 -3.87 -5.00
N ASP A 28 9.41 -3.46 -5.92
CA ASP A 28 9.49 -2.07 -6.37
C ASP A 28 8.18 -1.63 -7.05
N ARG A 29 7.54 -2.53 -7.83
CA ARG A 29 6.21 -2.28 -8.39
C ARG A 29 5.15 -2.13 -7.30
N ALA A 30 5.18 -2.95 -6.25
CA ALA A 30 4.28 -2.82 -5.10
C ALA A 30 4.46 -1.46 -4.40
N CYS A 31 5.70 -1.01 -4.21
CA CYS A 31 6.04 0.28 -3.63
C CYS A 31 5.48 1.45 -4.46
N ALA A 32 5.62 1.40 -5.78
CA ALA A 32 5.08 2.42 -6.68
C ALA A 32 3.54 2.52 -6.61
N VAL A 33 2.84 1.38 -6.53
CA VAL A 33 1.38 1.38 -6.37
C VAL A 33 0.98 1.92 -4.99
N LEU A 34 1.77 1.66 -3.95
CA LEU A 34 1.51 2.16 -2.61
C LEU A 34 1.67 3.68 -2.52
N ASP A 35 2.67 4.26 -3.18
CA ASP A 35 2.81 5.71 -3.35
C ASP A 35 1.59 6.31 -4.08
N GLN A 36 1.10 5.64 -5.13
CA GLN A 36 -0.10 6.08 -5.86
C GLN A 36 -1.35 6.05 -4.95
N ILE A 37 -1.49 5.02 -4.11
CA ILE A 37 -2.57 4.94 -3.11
C ILE A 37 -2.50 6.15 -2.17
N GLU A 38 -1.31 6.47 -1.64
CA GLU A 38 -1.12 7.60 -0.74
C GLU A 38 -1.52 8.93 -1.41
N GLU A 39 -1.15 9.15 -2.67
CA GLU A 39 -1.55 10.33 -3.44
C GLU A 39 -3.07 10.43 -3.63
N LEU A 40 -3.72 9.31 -3.99
CA LEU A 40 -5.18 9.24 -4.18
C LEU A 40 -5.94 9.46 -2.87
N GLU A 41 -5.44 8.92 -1.75
CA GLU A 41 -6.00 9.15 -0.43
C GLU A 41 -5.83 10.62 0.00
N ASN A 42 -4.65 11.20 -0.24
CA ASN A 42 -4.39 12.61 0.04
C ASN A 42 -5.34 13.51 -0.75
N ASP A 43 -5.57 13.20 -2.02
CA ASP A 43 -6.52 13.91 -2.86
C ASP A 43 -7.97 13.83 -2.32
N VAL A 44 -8.42 12.63 -1.94
CA VAL A 44 -9.74 12.44 -1.32
C VAL A 44 -9.84 13.19 0.01
N ARG A 45 -8.76 13.22 0.81
CA ARG A 45 -8.71 13.96 2.07
C ARG A 45 -8.81 15.46 1.87
N GLN A 46 -8.15 15.99 0.83
CA GLN A 46 -8.11 17.42 0.54
C GLN A 46 -9.39 17.92 -0.12
N ARG A 47 -9.91 17.20 -1.12
CA ARG A 47 -11.07 17.62 -1.93
C ARG A 47 -12.40 17.05 -1.43
N GLY A 48 -12.35 16.08 -0.52
CA GLY A 48 -13.52 15.34 -0.03
C GLY A 48 -13.93 14.20 -0.96
N VAL A 49 -14.90 13.41 -0.47
CA VAL A 49 -15.50 12.28 -1.22
C VAL A 49 -16.45 12.73 -2.32
N ILE A 50 -16.91 13.98 -2.24
CA ILE A 50 -17.84 14.61 -3.16
C ILE A 50 -17.22 15.93 -3.59
N VAL A 51 -17.09 16.16 -4.89
CA VAL A 51 -16.44 17.34 -5.47
C VAL A 51 -17.43 18.11 -6.36
N ARG A 52 -17.16 19.41 -6.53
CA ARG A 52 -17.97 20.30 -7.37
C ARG A 52 -17.37 20.44 -8.76
N GLY A 53 -18.22 20.32 -9.77
CA GLY A 53 -17.88 20.52 -11.17
C GLY A 53 -18.04 21.95 -11.64
N VAL A 54 -17.62 22.15 -12.89
CA VAL A 54 -17.56 23.46 -13.56
C VAL A 54 -18.90 24.21 -13.54
N ARG A 55 -20.04 23.49 -13.59
CA ARG A 55 -21.39 24.07 -13.57
C ARG A 55 -22.12 23.94 -12.23
N GLY A 56 -21.37 23.75 -11.14
CA GLY A 56 -21.96 23.56 -9.81
C GLY A 56 -22.56 22.17 -9.57
N SER A 57 -22.53 21.28 -10.57
CA SER A 57 -22.87 19.86 -10.43
C SER A 57 -21.99 19.20 -9.38
N ILE A 58 -22.55 18.24 -8.66
CA ILE A 58 -21.87 17.50 -7.60
C ILE A 58 -21.63 16.08 -8.10
N TYR A 59 -20.40 15.59 -8.00
CA TYR A 59 -20.06 14.22 -8.39
C TYR A 59 -19.09 13.57 -7.38
N PRO A 60 -19.06 12.23 -7.32
CA PRO A 60 -18.05 11.51 -6.52
C PRO A 60 -16.65 11.90 -6.94
N ASN A 61 -15.73 12.07 -5.98
CA ASN A 61 -14.33 12.34 -6.30
C ASN A 61 -13.79 11.22 -7.22
N PRO A 62 -13.26 11.55 -8.43
CA PRO A 62 -12.74 10.56 -9.37
C PRO A 62 -11.69 9.63 -8.75
N SER A 63 -10.90 10.15 -7.81
CA SER A 63 -9.87 9.41 -7.09
C SER A 63 -10.42 8.22 -6.30
N LEU A 64 -11.70 8.21 -5.93
CA LEU A 64 -12.32 7.07 -5.25
C LEU A 64 -12.38 5.81 -6.13
N LYS A 65 -12.53 5.97 -7.45
CA LYS A 65 -12.54 4.82 -8.37
C LYS A 65 -11.11 4.30 -8.55
N GLU A 66 -10.18 5.21 -8.79
CA GLU A 66 -8.77 4.88 -8.97
C GLU A 66 -8.16 4.27 -7.71
N LEU A 67 -8.54 4.75 -6.52
CA LEU A 67 -8.09 4.21 -5.23
C LEU A 67 -8.44 2.73 -5.10
N ARG A 68 -9.69 2.36 -5.40
CA ARG A 68 -10.12 0.95 -5.37
C ARG A 68 -9.34 0.07 -6.34
N ALA A 69 -9.04 0.59 -7.53
CA ALA A 69 -8.26 -0.14 -8.54
C ALA A 69 -6.80 -0.30 -8.11
N ALA A 70 -6.21 0.73 -7.50
CA ALA A 70 -4.85 0.70 -6.97
C ALA A 70 -4.74 -0.27 -5.79
N GLU A 71 -5.69 -0.26 -4.85
CA GLU A 71 -5.76 -1.22 -3.74
C GLU A 71 -5.85 -2.67 -4.23
N ALA A 72 -6.71 -2.95 -5.22
CA ALA A 72 -6.83 -4.29 -5.80
C ALA A 72 -5.52 -4.72 -6.49
N SER A 73 -4.87 -3.81 -7.20
CA SER A 73 -3.59 -4.05 -7.87
C SER A 73 -2.46 -4.32 -6.86
N PHE A 74 -2.39 -3.53 -5.80
CA PHE A 74 -1.42 -3.72 -4.72
C PHE A 74 -1.58 -5.08 -4.07
N LEU A 75 -2.82 -5.45 -3.71
CA LEU A 75 -3.12 -6.77 -3.14
C LEU A 75 -2.68 -7.88 -4.10
N ALA A 76 -2.98 -7.79 -5.39
CA ALA A 76 -2.58 -8.78 -6.38
C ALA A 76 -1.05 -8.96 -6.47
N ILE A 77 -0.28 -7.86 -6.45
CA ILE A 77 1.19 -7.91 -6.48
C ILE A 77 1.74 -8.55 -5.21
N VAL A 78 1.19 -8.19 -4.05
CA VAL A 78 1.56 -8.80 -2.76
C VAL A 78 1.29 -10.30 -2.77
N ARG A 79 0.15 -10.73 -3.35
CA ARG A 79 -0.16 -12.16 -3.52
C ARG A 79 0.90 -12.86 -4.36
N ALA A 80 1.31 -12.24 -5.47
CA ALA A 80 2.32 -12.77 -6.37
C ALA A 80 3.70 -12.89 -5.72
N LEU A 81 4.02 -12.01 -4.75
CA LEU A 81 5.22 -12.08 -3.92
C LEU A 81 5.16 -13.16 -2.82
N GLY A 82 4.03 -13.87 -2.65
CA GLY A 82 3.87 -14.87 -1.59
C GLY A 82 3.80 -14.27 -0.18
N LEU A 83 3.58 -12.97 -0.05
CA LEU A 83 3.58 -12.24 1.23
C LEU A 83 2.35 -12.51 2.12
N GLN A 84 1.50 -13.48 1.77
CA GLN A 84 0.19 -13.74 2.39
C GLN A 84 0.07 -15.11 3.09
N ASP A 85 0.99 -16.06 2.86
CA ASP A 85 0.87 -17.45 3.36
C ASP A 85 1.63 -17.75 4.65
N ALA A 86 0.87 -17.87 5.76
CA ALA A 86 1.42 -18.10 7.10
C ALA A 86 2.24 -19.41 7.24
N ASP A 87 2.10 -20.33 6.28
CA ASP A 87 2.72 -21.66 6.27
C ASP A 87 3.94 -21.78 5.34
N MET A 88 4.52 -20.67 4.86
CA MET A 88 5.79 -20.72 4.12
C MET A 88 6.89 -21.35 5.00
N ALA A 89 7.54 -22.38 4.44
CA ALA A 89 8.62 -23.14 5.06
C ALA A 89 9.71 -22.23 5.64
N PRO A 90 10.37 -22.61 6.75
CA PRO A 90 11.43 -21.81 7.37
C PRO A 90 12.56 -21.58 6.36
N GLY A 91 12.66 -20.35 5.83
CA GLY A 91 13.66 -19.95 4.84
C GLY A 91 13.14 -19.06 3.71
N LYS A 92 11.83 -19.05 3.43
CA LYS A 92 11.19 -18.05 2.57
C LYS A 92 10.22 -17.26 3.47
N GLY A 93 10.48 -15.97 3.65
CA GLY A 93 10.00 -15.16 4.78
C GLY A 93 8.58 -15.46 5.28
N SER A 94 8.41 -15.53 6.61
CA SER A 94 7.12 -15.92 7.19
C SER A 94 6.05 -14.91 6.77
N ALA A 95 4.95 -15.34 6.15
CA ALA A 95 3.95 -14.37 5.74
C ALA A 95 3.21 -13.73 6.91
N ALA A 96 3.32 -14.27 8.12
CA ALA A 96 2.90 -13.56 9.32
C ALA A 96 3.68 -12.24 9.49
N ALA A 97 4.95 -12.19 9.09
CA ALA A 97 5.76 -10.99 9.12
C ALA A 97 5.39 -10.02 7.99
N ALA A 98 5.07 -10.54 6.80
CA ALA A 98 4.62 -9.75 5.66
C ALA A 98 3.21 -9.18 5.85
N ALA A 99 2.27 -9.95 6.41
CA ALA A 99 0.96 -9.47 6.83
C ALA A 99 1.05 -8.41 7.95
N ARG A 100 1.99 -8.57 8.90
CA ARG A 100 2.28 -7.54 9.92
C ARG A 100 2.91 -6.29 9.30
N ALA A 101 3.81 -6.44 8.33
CA ALA A 101 4.38 -5.33 7.56
C ALA A 101 3.31 -4.54 6.82
N MET A 102 2.40 -5.23 6.11
CA MET A 102 1.26 -4.61 5.44
C MET A 102 0.29 -3.94 6.41
N ASN A 103 -0.03 -4.58 7.54
CA ASN A 103 -0.88 -3.97 8.56
C ASN A 103 -0.21 -2.77 9.22
N ARG A 104 1.11 -2.78 9.44
CA ARG A 104 1.85 -1.61 9.95
C ARG A 104 1.87 -0.47 8.94
N ALA A 105 2.18 -0.76 7.68
CA ALA A 105 2.18 0.23 6.61
C ALA A 105 0.78 0.84 6.36
N ARG A 106 -0.28 0.04 6.50
CA ARG A 106 -1.67 0.47 6.27
C ARG A 106 -2.35 1.10 7.50
N TRP A 107 -2.04 0.66 8.72
CA TRP A 107 -2.76 1.05 9.96
C TRP A 107 -1.86 1.51 11.12
N GLY A 108 -0.57 1.14 11.13
CA GLY A 108 0.36 1.43 12.22
C GLY A 108 0.73 2.90 12.35
N VAL A 109 0.72 3.67 11.25
CA VAL A 109 1.01 5.11 11.26
C VAL A 109 -0.18 5.94 11.77
N ARG A 110 -1.39 5.38 11.85
CA ARG A 110 -2.59 6.09 12.33
C ARG A 110 -2.77 6.06 13.86
N SER A 111 -2.08 5.19 14.60
CA SER A 111 -2.28 5.11 16.07
C SER A 111 -1.37 6.03 16.89
N ILE A 112 -0.39 6.71 16.28
CA ILE A 112 0.49 7.65 16.98
C ILE A 112 -0.04 9.10 16.91
N ALA A 113 -1.02 9.39 16.04
CA ALA A 113 -1.65 10.71 15.91
C ALA A 113 -3.01 10.83 16.64
N SER A 114 -3.23 10.02 17.67
CA SER A 114 -4.37 10.14 18.59
C SER A 114 -3.92 9.84 20.01
N ALA A 115 -3.08 10.72 20.54
CA ALA A 115 -2.78 10.88 21.97
C ALA A 115 -2.64 12.38 22.26
#